data_AF-A0A9E0HC59-F1
#
_entry.id   AF-A0A9E0HC59-F1
#
_cell.length_a   1.000
_cell.length_b   1.000
_cell.length_c   1.000
_cell.angle_alpha   90.00
_cell.angle_beta   90.00
_cell.angle_gamma   90.00
#
_symmetry.space_group_name_H-M   'P 1'
#
loop_
_entity.id
_entity.type
_entity.pdbx_description
1 polymer ?
#
loop_
_entity_poly.entity_id
_entity_poly.type
_entity_poly.pdbx_seq_one_letter_code
_entity_poly.pdbx_strand_id
1 'polypeptide(L)'
;MNSLPMNSLPMNGLDYQTLQSTQALFQALVTHPLTPTLFAEPSRASLLAGDHAVDLTEYIARCALDPCEWIDAPPDLPADQATRLVDKAVLTGVAADQGTKVFVGELGLCSERHARLTRRAAVPAFRWTTAAPATSAPDGWQVVAGGEGEACLQRVSACLLARTNAVDARVQISLRGDGTDLADRVPVNTMFREDRGTPIVSFAPCATAPGGDPRRNCDWQPHYVGRCTAGRRVTLEVATPRRIELRVCAGVYGCDSAASPRTQLAGPNPPFYAGGVIPHDGDRSFDCPNNGPAVEGQATGYFAVMYRARDGRALDPAELAVRLREVAAPSAGGTALAAYPATEAEVFTYREGSFYGNLFVPMPPPPDGAEIFTPEGDAKALFDSQFACYSDVWSADNAMLSHRLCAGPVAALPEGCFGNPPGACDPTVAAAPRACVAGRPCLPAAARTVPGQCSVGSDRSTAAVCRSRIGSALPATLPARTQDWQYPLTTYLNHPCDLFADRETCLRNLAEPPPGPIP
;
A
#
# COMPACT_ATOMS: atom_id res chain seq x y z
N MET A 1 11.75 10.38 8.33
CA MET A 1 10.29 10.56 8.18
C MET A 1 9.73 9.21 7.78
N ASN A 2 8.59 8.78 8.32
CA ASN A 2 7.98 7.52 7.88
C ASN A 2 7.40 7.77 6.48
N SER A 3 7.94 7.13 5.45
CA SER A 3 7.24 7.04 4.16
C SER A 3 5.99 6.19 4.34
N LEU A 4 4.90 6.57 3.69
CA LEU A 4 3.73 5.70 3.61
C LEU A 4 3.95 4.62 2.54
N PRO A 5 3.31 3.45 2.70
CA PRO A 5 3.40 2.38 1.73
C PRO A 5 2.88 2.77 0.36
N MET A 6 3.42 2.10 -0.66
CA MET A 6 3.07 2.28 -2.06
C MET A 6 2.64 0.94 -2.63
N ASN A 7 1.59 0.91 -3.46
CA ASN A 7 1.23 -0.26 -4.25
C ASN A 7 2.09 -0.38 -5.52
N SER A 8 3.40 -0.39 -5.35
CA SER A 8 4.36 -0.35 -6.45
C SER A 8 4.96 -1.72 -6.81
N LEU A 9 4.47 -2.81 -6.22
CA LEU A 9 4.98 -4.15 -6.54
C LEU A 9 4.43 -4.53 -7.93
N PRO A 10 5.27 -4.54 -8.99
CA PRO A 10 4.80 -4.76 -10.35
C PRO A 10 4.24 -6.17 -10.49
N MET A 11 3.38 -6.38 -11.50
CA MET A 11 2.65 -7.63 -11.67
C MET A 11 3.50 -8.91 -11.83
N ASN A 12 4.78 -8.76 -12.12
CA ASN A 12 5.72 -9.88 -12.23
C ASN A 12 6.35 -10.26 -10.89
N GLY A 13 5.94 -9.64 -9.78
CA GLY A 13 6.48 -9.95 -8.46
C GLY A 13 5.76 -11.10 -7.77
N LEU A 14 4.47 -11.30 -8.03
CA LEU A 14 3.64 -12.34 -7.37
C LEU A 14 2.85 -13.20 -8.36
N ASP A 15 3.20 -13.18 -9.64
CA ASP A 15 2.66 -14.15 -10.58
C ASP A 15 3.12 -15.58 -10.22
N TYR A 16 2.50 -16.56 -10.88
CA TYR A 16 2.82 -17.97 -10.66
C TYR A 16 4.30 -18.32 -10.78
N GLN A 17 4.88 -17.94 -11.91
CA GLN A 17 6.21 -18.37 -12.34
C GLN A 17 7.24 -17.73 -11.41
N THR A 18 6.99 -16.49 -11.02
CA THR A 18 7.78 -15.78 -10.03
C THR A 18 7.70 -16.42 -8.66
N LEU A 19 6.50 -16.72 -8.15
CA LEU A 19 6.37 -17.41 -6.86
C LEU A 19 7.01 -18.81 -6.90
N GLN A 20 6.92 -19.50 -8.03
CA GLN A 20 7.51 -20.83 -8.21
C GLN A 20 9.02 -20.79 -8.25
N SER A 21 9.60 -19.89 -9.03
CA SER A 21 11.05 -19.70 -9.11
C SER A 21 11.64 -19.18 -7.79
N THR A 22 10.84 -18.49 -6.97
CA THR A 22 11.26 -17.97 -5.66
C THR A 22 10.78 -18.82 -4.47
N GLN A 23 10.23 -20.01 -4.71
CA GLN A 23 9.71 -20.89 -3.66
C GLN A 23 10.78 -21.20 -2.58
N ALA A 24 12.03 -21.44 -3.01
CA ALA A 24 13.14 -21.70 -2.10
C ALA A 24 13.41 -20.53 -1.14
N LEU A 25 13.29 -19.29 -1.62
CA LEU A 25 13.39 -18.09 -0.79
C LEU A 25 12.28 -18.07 0.26
N PHE A 26 11.01 -18.26 -0.14
CA PHE A 26 9.90 -18.30 0.81
C PHE A 26 10.07 -19.40 1.87
N GLN A 27 10.47 -20.61 1.48
CA GLN A 27 10.73 -21.71 2.43
C GLN A 27 11.88 -21.42 3.38
N ALA A 28 12.95 -20.79 2.90
CA ALA A 28 14.04 -20.36 3.76
C ALA A 28 13.57 -19.32 4.77
N LEU A 29 12.72 -18.38 4.35
CA LEU A 29 12.19 -17.31 5.20
C LEU A 29 11.18 -17.80 6.27
N VAL A 30 10.53 -18.95 6.06
CA VAL A 30 9.73 -19.60 7.11
C VAL A 30 10.61 -20.08 8.27
N THR A 31 11.81 -20.57 7.94
CA THR A 31 12.70 -21.24 8.90
C THR A 31 13.80 -20.33 9.43
N HIS A 32 14.09 -19.22 8.75
CA HIS A 32 15.16 -18.28 9.09
C HIS A 32 14.60 -16.86 9.24
N PRO A 33 14.88 -16.18 10.36
CA PRO A 33 14.46 -14.80 10.53
C PRO A 33 15.17 -13.83 9.58
N LEU A 34 14.46 -12.76 9.22
CA LEU A 34 15.03 -11.60 8.53
C LEU A 34 15.99 -10.87 9.49
N THR A 35 17.28 -11.21 9.42
CA THR A 35 18.35 -10.57 10.17
C THR A 35 19.28 -9.81 9.21
N PRO A 36 20.08 -8.84 9.71
CA PRO A 36 21.10 -8.17 8.90
C PRO A 36 21.99 -9.14 8.12
N THR A 37 22.32 -10.29 8.73
CA THR A 37 23.22 -11.31 8.18
C THR A 37 22.53 -12.47 7.48
N LEU A 38 21.22 -12.38 7.18
CA LEU A 38 20.47 -13.47 6.54
C LEU A 38 21.14 -13.97 5.25
N PHE A 39 21.58 -13.04 4.39
CA PHE A 39 22.21 -13.37 3.12
C PHE A 39 23.75 -13.34 3.18
N ALA A 40 24.36 -13.13 4.36
CA ALA A 40 25.82 -13.17 4.49
C ALA A 40 26.39 -14.59 4.33
N GLU A 41 25.57 -15.63 4.52
CA GLU A 41 25.97 -17.00 4.26
C GLU A 41 25.87 -17.35 2.76
N PRO A 42 26.91 -17.93 2.14
CA PRO A 42 26.92 -18.24 0.70
C PRO A 42 25.75 -19.15 0.26
N SER A 43 25.35 -20.11 1.09
CA SER A 43 24.20 -20.98 0.81
C SER A 43 22.89 -20.20 0.69
N ARG A 44 22.72 -19.15 1.50
CA ARG A 44 21.51 -18.30 1.52
C ARG A 44 21.59 -17.18 0.49
N ALA A 45 22.78 -16.68 0.16
CA ALA A 45 22.98 -15.73 -0.94
C ALA A 45 22.41 -16.26 -2.27
N SER A 46 22.53 -17.57 -2.51
CA SER A 46 21.98 -18.22 -3.72
C SER A 46 20.46 -18.09 -3.86
N LEU A 47 19.73 -17.84 -2.77
CA LEU A 47 18.28 -17.61 -2.78
C LEU A 47 17.90 -16.31 -3.50
N LEU A 48 18.84 -15.37 -3.65
CA LEU A 48 18.66 -14.11 -4.38
C LEU A 48 19.01 -14.21 -5.87
N ALA A 49 19.44 -15.38 -6.35
CA ALA A 49 19.87 -15.55 -7.74
C ALA A 49 18.71 -15.46 -8.76
N GLY A 50 17.46 -15.64 -8.34
CA GLY A 50 16.29 -15.53 -9.22
C GLY A 50 16.01 -14.08 -9.64
N ASP A 51 15.49 -13.89 -10.85
CA ASP A 51 15.25 -12.57 -11.47
C ASP A 51 14.39 -11.63 -10.60
N HIS A 52 13.47 -12.20 -9.83
CA HIS A 52 12.54 -11.48 -8.95
C HIS A 52 12.83 -11.63 -7.45
N ALA A 53 13.80 -12.48 -7.07
CA ALA A 53 14.08 -12.79 -5.68
C ALA A 53 14.54 -11.56 -4.90
N VAL A 54 15.35 -10.71 -5.53
CA VAL A 54 15.83 -9.45 -4.97
C VAL A 54 14.67 -8.49 -4.72
N ASP A 55 13.80 -8.30 -5.72
CA ASP A 55 12.65 -7.40 -5.62
C ASP A 55 11.67 -7.88 -4.54
N LEU A 56 11.36 -9.17 -4.52
CA LEU A 56 10.51 -9.75 -3.48
C LEU A 56 11.11 -9.61 -2.09
N THR A 57 12.41 -9.85 -1.94
CA THR A 57 13.12 -9.67 -0.67
C THR A 57 13.02 -8.23 -0.19
N GLU A 58 13.14 -7.25 -1.08
CA GLU A 58 12.96 -5.83 -0.76
C GLU A 58 11.55 -5.56 -0.21
N TYR A 59 10.51 -6.02 -0.89
CA TYR A 59 9.14 -5.80 -0.43
C TYR A 59 8.81 -6.57 0.84
N ILE A 60 9.34 -7.79 1.01
CA ILE A 60 9.24 -8.56 2.26
C ILE A 60 9.88 -7.76 3.41
N ALA A 61 11.10 -7.24 3.22
CA ALA A 61 11.79 -6.45 4.22
C ALA A 61 11.00 -5.18 4.57
N ARG A 62 10.51 -4.43 3.58
CA ARG A 62 9.66 -3.24 3.80
C ARG A 62 8.40 -3.56 4.61
N CYS A 63 7.75 -4.69 4.33
CA CYS A 63 6.57 -5.10 5.09
C CYS A 63 6.93 -5.57 6.51
N ALA A 64 8.00 -6.34 6.67
CA ALA A 64 8.31 -7.04 7.90
C ALA A 64 9.05 -6.19 8.95
N LEU A 65 10.05 -5.43 8.50
CA LEU A 65 11.07 -4.78 9.32
C LEU A 65 10.72 -3.33 9.62
N ASP A 66 11.16 -2.83 10.78
CA ASP A 66 11.02 -1.41 11.15
C ASP A 66 11.90 -0.51 10.23
N PRO A 67 11.58 0.79 10.07
CA PRO A 67 12.41 1.73 9.30
C PRO A 67 13.89 1.83 9.71
N CYS A 68 14.23 1.40 10.93
CA CYS A 68 15.61 1.39 11.43
C CYS A 68 16.29 0.02 11.32
N GLU A 69 15.61 -0.98 10.77
CA GLU A 69 16.11 -2.32 10.55
C GLU A 69 16.42 -2.51 9.05
N TRP A 70 17.39 -3.38 8.75
CA TRP A 70 17.81 -3.67 7.38
C TRP A 70 18.40 -5.05 7.26
N ILE A 71 18.57 -5.50 6.01
CA ILE A 71 19.30 -6.71 5.64
C ILE A 71 20.50 -6.29 4.78
N ASP A 72 21.67 -6.83 5.10
CA ASP A 72 22.87 -6.59 4.32
C ASP A 72 22.82 -7.40 3.02
N ALA A 73 23.27 -6.81 1.91
CA ALA A 73 23.48 -7.56 0.68
C ALA A 73 24.60 -8.60 0.86
N PRO A 74 24.51 -9.76 0.17
CA PRO A 74 25.62 -10.69 0.13
C PRO A 74 26.84 -10.02 -0.51
N PRO A 75 28.07 -10.30 -0.02
CA PRO A 75 29.29 -9.70 -0.56
C PRO A 75 29.54 -10.08 -2.02
N ASP A 76 29.01 -11.23 -2.46
CA ASP A 76 29.24 -11.82 -3.78
C ASP A 76 28.01 -11.70 -4.70
N LEU A 77 27.15 -10.69 -4.49
CA LEU A 77 25.98 -10.48 -5.35
C LEU A 77 26.43 -10.20 -6.80
N PRO A 78 25.81 -10.82 -7.82
CA PRO A 78 26.06 -10.49 -9.22
C PRO A 78 26.01 -8.97 -9.47
N ALA A 79 26.94 -8.45 -10.29
CA ALA A 79 27.13 -7.01 -10.46
C ALA A 79 25.87 -6.31 -10.97
N ASP A 80 25.08 -6.95 -11.85
CA ASP A 80 23.81 -6.42 -12.35
C ASP A 80 22.74 -6.33 -11.26
N GLN A 81 22.69 -7.30 -10.35
CA GLN A 81 21.80 -7.29 -9.19
C GLN A 81 22.24 -6.23 -8.16
N ALA A 82 23.55 -6.11 -7.94
CA ALA A 82 24.12 -5.08 -7.08
C ALA A 82 23.82 -3.67 -7.61
N THR A 83 23.98 -3.42 -8.91
CA THR A 83 23.61 -2.15 -9.53
C THR A 83 22.12 -1.84 -9.37
N ARG A 84 21.24 -2.81 -9.63
CA ARG A 84 19.79 -2.65 -9.40
C ARG A 84 19.46 -2.25 -7.96
N LEU A 85 20.13 -2.87 -7.00
CA LEU A 85 19.96 -2.58 -5.58
C LEU A 85 20.49 -1.20 -5.19
N VAL A 86 21.62 -0.79 -5.73
CA VAL A 86 22.17 0.56 -5.51
C VAL A 86 21.25 1.62 -6.12
N ASP A 87 20.80 1.45 -7.36
CA ASP A 87 19.89 2.39 -8.02
C ASP A 87 18.59 2.57 -7.23
N LYS A 88 18.05 1.48 -6.67
CA LYS A 88 16.89 1.50 -5.78
C LYS A 88 17.18 2.17 -4.43
N ALA A 89 18.32 1.87 -3.80
CA ALA A 89 18.72 2.48 -2.53
C ALA A 89 18.81 4.01 -2.66
N VAL A 90 19.38 4.51 -3.77
CA VAL A 90 19.43 5.94 -4.12
C VAL A 90 18.03 6.54 -4.22
N LEU A 91 17.09 5.86 -4.91
CA LEU A 91 15.70 6.31 -5.04
C LEU A 91 14.96 6.39 -3.70
N THR A 92 15.38 5.59 -2.72
CA THR A 92 14.78 5.59 -1.37
C THR A 92 15.41 6.57 -0.40
N GLY A 93 16.46 7.29 -0.81
CA GLY A 93 17.17 8.24 0.05
C GLY A 93 17.96 7.58 1.18
N VAL A 94 18.20 6.27 1.10
CA VAL A 94 19.13 5.57 1.99
C VAL A 94 20.53 5.95 1.52
N ALA A 95 21.26 6.68 2.37
CA ALA A 95 22.60 7.14 2.04
C ALA A 95 23.48 5.93 1.66
N ALA A 96 24.08 5.98 0.48
CA ALA A 96 25.01 4.95 -0.01
C ALA A 96 26.32 4.87 0.81
N ASP A 97 26.45 5.69 1.85
CA ASP A 97 27.67 5.85 2.65
C ASP A 97 28.01 4.63 3.52
N GLN A 98 27.10 3.65 3.66
CA GLN A 98 27.37 2.39 4.37
C GLN A 98 27.48 1.15 3.49
N GLY A 99 27.34 1.25 2.16
CA GLY A 99 27.75 0.25 1.16
C GLY A 99 27.13 -1.16 1.20
N THR A 100 26.51 -1.58 2.32
CA THR A 100 26.03 -2.96 2.52
C THR A 100 24.55 -3.04 2.85
N LYS A 101 23.91 -1.94 3.27
CA LYS A 101 22.49 -1.93 3.66
C LYS A 101 21.61 -1.85 2.42
N VAL A 102 20.94 -2.95 2.10
CA VAL A 102 20.31 -3.08 0.79
C VAL A 102 18.81 -3.31 0.87
N PHE A 103 18.31 -3.97 1.90
CA PHE A 103 16.87 -4.14 2.10
C PHE A 103 16.45 -3.47 3.41
N VAL A 104 15.83 -2.30 3.32
CA VAL A 104 15.45 -1.49 4.49
C VAL A 104 13.98 -1.73 4.85
N GLY A 105 13.69 -1.82 6.14
CA GLY A 105 12.34 -1.92 6.65
C GLY A 105 11.51 -0.65 6.43
N GLU A 106 10.19 -0.77 6.57
CA GLU A 106 9.26 0.34 6.36
C GLU A 106 8.08 0.29 7.35
N LEU A 107 7.41 -0.86 7.47
CA LEU A 107 6.17 -0.99 8.25
C LEU A 107 6.35 -1.67 9.59
N GLY A 108 7.38 -2.51 9.76
CA GLY A 108 7.62 -3.20 11.03
C GLY A 108 6.53 -4.20 11.42
N LEU A 109 5.79 -4.80 10.49
CA LEU A 109 4.66 -5.68 10.82
C LEU A 109 5.04 -6.91 11.67
N CYS A 110 6.33 -7.23 11.74
CA CYS A 110 6.91 -8.33 12.52
C CYS A 110 7.94 -7.88 13.54
N SER A 111 8.01 -6.57 13.83
CA SER A 111 9.03 -6.00 14.72
C SER A 111 8.63 -6.06 16.18
N GLU A 112 9.63 -5.93 17.07
CA GLU A 112 9.36 -5.84 18.50
C GLU A 112 8.59 -4.56 18.87
N ARG A 113 8.78 -3.47 18.11
CA ARG A 113 8.03 -2.23 18.29
C ARG A 113 6.55 -2.50 18.07
N HIS A 114 6.21 -3.14 16.96
CA HIS A 114 4.83 -3.53 16.65
C HIS A 114 4.25 -4.44 17.73
N ALA A 115 5.01 -5.45 18.15
CA ALA A 115 4.66 -6.32 19.28
C ALA A 115 4.42 -5.59 20.62
N ARG A 116 5.03 -4.42 20.84
CA ARG A 116 4.78 -3.60 22.04
C ARG A 116 3.49 -2.79 21.92
N LEU A 117 3.20 -2.30 20.72
CA LEU A 117 1.96 -1.57 20.42
C LEU A 117 0.75 -2.50 20.52
N THR A 118 0.83 -3.70 19.96
CA THR A 118 -0.24 -4.71 20.00
C THR A 118 -0.49 -5.27 21.41
N ARG A 119 0.54 -5.35 22.26
CA ARG A 119 0.39 -5.79 23.66
C ARG A 119 -0.53 -4.91 24.50
N ARG A 120 -0.65 -3.61 24.17
CA ARG A 120 -1.66 -2.73 24.81
C ARG A 120 -3.09 -3.15 24.47
N ALA A 121 -3.28 -3.87 23.37
CA ALA A 121 -4.56 -4.38 22.90
C ALA A 121 -4.81 -5.86 23.27
N ALA A 122 -4.04 -6.45 24.19
CA ALA A 122 -4.08 -7.88 24.55
C ALA A 122 -3.80 -8.86 23.38
N VAL A 123 -3.17 -8.37 22.31
CA VAL A 123 -2.78 -9.19 21.16
C VAL A 123 -1.31 -9.66 21.37
N PRO A 124 -0.99 -10.95 21.13
CA PRO A 124 0.37 -11.47 21.25
C PRO A 124 1.40 -10.65 20.45
N ALA A 125 2.64 -10.64 20.94
CA ALA A 125 3.76 -10.09 20.20
C ALA A 125 4.00 -10.96 18.95
N PHE A 126 4.16 -10.37 17.77
CA PHE A 126 4.50 -11.16 16.58
C PHE A 126 5.97 -10.92 16.26
N ARG A 127 6.81 -11.91 16.50
CA ARG A 127 8.19 -11.90 16.03
C ARG A 127 8.31 -12.84 14.84
N TRP A 128 9.08 -12.45 13.84
CA TRP A 128 9.44 -13.33 12.72
C TRP A 128 10.16 -14.62 13.19
N THR A 129 10.62 -14.69 14.43
CA THR A 129 11.31 -15.87 14.95
C THR A 129 10.37 -17.07 15.13
N THR A 130 10.64 -18.14 14.38
CA THR A 130 10.09 -19.48 14.62
C THR A 130 10.86 -20.28 15.67
N ALA A 131 11.87 -19.68 16.30
CA ALA A 131 12.63 -20.31 17.36
C ALA A 131 11.72 -20.48 18.60
N ALA A 132 11.04 -21.62 18.67
CA ALA A 132 10.74 -22.23 19.95
C ALA A 132 12.04 -22.18 20.79
N PRO A 133 11.96 -21.82 22.09
CA PRO A 133 13.15 -21.87 22.94
C PRO A 133 13.79 -23.25 22.77
N ALA A 134 15.07 -23.23 22.39
CA ALA A 134 15.82 -24.40 22.01
C ALA A 134 15.90 -25.41 23.17
N THR A 135 14.93 -26.31 23.25
CA THR A 135 15.03 -27.54 24.03
C THR A 135 14.46 -28.68 23.19
N SER A 136 15.36 -29.29 22.40
CA SER A 136 15.32 -30.64 21.83
C SER A 136 14.11 -31.07 20.98
N ALA A 137 14.31 -31.14 19.66
CA ALA A 137 13.72 -32.19 18.82
C ALA A 137 14.63 -32.48 17.60
N PRO A 138 15.29 -33.65 17.53
CA PRO A 138 15.69 -34.26 16.27
C PRO A 138 14.49 -35.02 15.69
N ASP A 139 14.28 -34.89 14.38
CA ASP A 139 13.28 -35.59 13.55
C ASP A 139 11.80 -35.27 13.80
N GLY A 140 11.32 -34.25 13.06
CA GLY A 140 9.88 -33.94 12.93
C GLY A 140 9.54 -32.50 13.26
N TRP A 141 10.03 -31.54 12.46
CA TRP A 141 9.61 -30.15 12.55
C TRP A 141 8.12 -30.01 12.19
N GLN A 142 7.26 -29.98 13.21
CA GLN A 142 5.94 -29.40 13.07
C GLN A 142 6.06 -27.90 13.32
N VAL A 143 5.90 -27.10 12.26
CA VAL A 143 5.47 -25.70 12.41
C VAL A 143 4.19 -25.77 13.23
N VAL A 144 4.21 -25.24 14.45
CA VAL A 144 2.98 -25.14 15.25
C VAL A 144 2.08 -24.18 14.50
N ALA A 145 1.15 -24.73 13.70
CA ALA A 145 0.09 -23.96 13.08
C ALA A 145 -0.62 -23.18 14.20
N GLY A 146 -0.60 -21.85 14.12
CA GLY A 146 -1.10 -20.93 15.15
C GLY A 146 -0.04 -20.25 16.04
N GLY A 147 1.26 -20.33 15.71
CA GLY A 147 2.32 -19.61 16.43
C GLY A 147 2.53 -18.15 15.99
N GLU A 148 3.25 -17.35 16.80
CA GLU A 148 3.57 -15.93 16.52
C GLU A 148 4.23 -15.71 15.15
N GLY A 149 5.01 -16.69 14.68
CA GLY A 149 5.63 -16.66 13.34
C GLY A 149 4.60 -16.73 12.21
N GLU A 150 3.56 -17.56 12.31
CA GLU A 150 2.53 -17.65 11.25
C GLU A 150 1.77 -16.34 11.11
N ALA A 151 1.45 -15.68 12.23
CA ALA A 151 0.79 -14.39 12.23
C ALA A 151 1.60 -13.31 11.49
N CYS A 152 2.90 -13.27 11.74
CA CYS A 152 3.82 -12.39 11.03
C CYS A 152 3.83 -12.68 9.52
N LEU A 153 3.96 -13.95 9.13
CA LEU A 153 3.96 -14.36 7.72
C LEU A 153 2.64 -14.02 7.02
N GLN A 154 1.50 -14.17 7.70
CA GLN A 154 0.19 -13.77 7.17
C GLN A 154 0.09 -12.26 6.94
N ARG A 155 0.59 -11.43 7.87
CA ARG A 155 0.61 -9.96 7.73
C ARG A 155 1.50 -9.52 6.58
N VAL A 156 2.67 -10.15 6.45
CA VAL A 156 3.61 -9.84 5.37
C VAL A 156 3.02 -10.28 4.03
N SER A 157 2.37 -11.44 3.98
CA SER A 157 1.62 -11.88 2.81
C SER A 157 0.53 -10.87 2.44
N ALA A 158 -0.32 -10.48 3.39
CA ALA A 158 -1.33 -9.46 3.19
C ALA A 158 -0.74 -8.12 2.69
N CYS A 159 0.42 -7.72 3.22
CA CYS A 159 1.12 -6.51 2.80
C CYS A 159 1.64 -6.60 1.36
N LEU A 160 2.24 -7.73 0.97
CA LEU A 160 2.72 -7.97 -0.40
C LEU A 160 1.55 -7.94 -1.40
N LEU A 161 0.46 -8.63 -1.08
CA LEU A 161 -0.78 -8.62 -1.85
C LEU A 161 -1.36 -7.21 -1.98
N ALA A 162 -1.39 -6.47 -0.86
CA ALA A 162 -1.85 -5.09 -0.82
C ALA A 162 -0.94 -4.11 -1.58
N ARG A 163 0.31 -4.48 -1.88
CA ARG A 163 1.22 -3.68 -2.69
C ARG A 163 1.24 -4.05 -4.17
N THR A 164 0.62 -5.18 -4.54
CA THR A 164 0.62 -5.67 -5.92
C THR A 164 -0.17 -4.73 -6.81
N ASN A 165 0.43 -4.38 -7.95
CA ASN A 165 -0.18 -3.52 -8.93
C ASN A 165 0.21 -3.88 -10.37
N ALA A 166 -0.77 -4.44 -11.08
CA ALA A 166 -0.72 -4.77 -12.49
C ALA A 166 -0.62 -3.60 -13.44
N VAL A 167 -1.16 -2.44 -13.06
CA VAL A 167 -1.27 -1.30 -13.98
C VAL A 167 -0.02 -0.42 -13.99
N ASP A 168 1.07 -0.88 -13.37
CA ASP A 168 2.36 -0.16 -13.27
C ASP A 168 2.25 1.26 -12.70
N ALA A 169 1.14 1.57 -12.02
CA ALA A 169 0.94 2.81 -11.31
C ALA A 169 1.58 2.73 -9.92
N ARG A 170 2.07 3.86 -9.43
CA ARG A 170 2.59 3.98 -8.06
C ARG A 170 1.62 4.81 -7.24
N VAL A 171 0.73 4.15 -6.51
CA VAL A 171 -0.22 4.79 -5.62
C VAL A 171 0.26 4.65 -4.19
N GLN A 172 0.27 5.78 -3.48
CA GLN A 172 0.42 5.76 -2.03
C GLN A 172 -0.84 5.18 -1.40
N ILE A 173 -0.68 4.24 -0.49
CA ILE A 173 -1.78 3.56 0.20
C ILE A 173 -1.63 3.75 1.71
N SER A 174 -2.74 3.72 2.43
CA SER A 174 -2.77 3.57 3.88
C SER A 174 -3.10 2.12 4.20
N LEU A 175 -2.16 1.42 4.85
CA LEU A 175 -2.37 0.03 5.30
C LEU A 175 -2.88 0.05 6.72
N ARG A 176 -4.05 -0.56 6.93
CA ARG A 176 -4.72 -0.62 8.22
C ARG A 176 -5.00 -2.06 8.63
N GLY A 177 -4.77 -2.36 9.89
CA GLY A 177 -5.03 -3.65 10.50
C GLY A 177 -4.66 -3.63 11.98
N ASP A 178 -4.57 -4.80 12.59
CA ASP A 178 -4.18 -4.90 14.00
C ASP A 178 -2.76 -4.36 14.22
N GLY A 179 -2.65 -3.30 15.02
CA GLY A 179 -1.36 -2.72 15.43
C GLY A 179 -0.71 -1.76 14.44
N THR A 180 -1.37 -1.40 13.34
CA THR A 180 -0.84 -0.36 12.43
C THR A 180 -1.16 1.03 13.00
N ASP A 181 -0.14 1.76 13.45
CA ASP A 181 -0.30 3.17 13.81
C ASP A 181 -0.44 4.01 12.54
N LEU A 182 -1.47 4.86 12.49
CA LEU A 182 -1.61 5.82 11.41
C LEU A 182 -0.67 7.01 11.64
N ALA A 183 -0.09 7.52 10.55
CA ALA A 183 0.76 8.70 10.63
C ALA A 183 -0.05 9.95 10.97
N ASP A 184 0.45 10.74 11.93
CA ASP A 184 -0.13 12.05 12.29
C ASP A 184 -0.01 13.09 11.16
N ARG A 185 0.79 12.79 10.13
CA ARG A 185 1.04 13.67 8.99
C ARG A 185 1.42 12.86 7.76
N VAL A 186 0.83 13.20 6.63
CA VAL A 186 1.13 12.56 5.36
C VAL A 186 2.26 13.29 4.64
N PRO A 187 3.39 12.63 4.32
CA PRO A 187 4.46 13.24 3.52
C PRO A 187 4.02 13.43 2.08
N VAL A 188 4.55 14.48 1.43
CA VAL A 188 4.34 14.72 -0.01
C VAL A 188 5.02 13.64 -0.84
N ASN A 189 4.33 13.12 -1.85
CA ASN A 189 4.94 12.19 -2.81
C ASN A 189 5.90 12.91 -3.74
N THR A 190 7.12 12.37 -3.86
CA THR A 190 8.22 12.93 -4.66
C THR A 190 8.35 12.31 -6.05
N MET A 191 7.46 11.39 -6.37
CA MET A 191 7.39 10.66 -7.64
C MET A 191 5.94 10.70 -8.11
N PHE A 192 5.74 10.88 -9.41
CA PHE A 192 4.40 10.82 -10.01
C PHE A 192 3.80 9.43 -9.87
N ARG A 193 2.48 9.35 -9.94
CA ARG A 193 1.77 8.07 -9.91
C ARG A 193 2.01 7.28 -11.19
N GLU A 194 1.96 7.96 -12.32
CA GLU A 194 2.13 7.40 -13.65
C GLU A 194 3.61 7.03 -13.91
N ASP A 195 3.84 6.30 -15.01
CA ASP A 195 5.17 5.93 -15.49
C ASP A 195 6.04 5.27 -14.40
N ARG A 196 5.46 4.33 -13.64
CA ARG A 196 6.14 3.54 -12.59
C ARG A 196 6.79 4.38 -11.49
N GLY A 197 6.31 5.58 -11.22
CA GLY A 197 6.93 6.43 -10.21
C GLY A 197 7.97 7.40 -10.77
N THR A 198 7.73 8.02 -11.93
CA THR A 198 8.71 8.98 -12.49
C THR A 198 9.04 10.08 -11.46
N PRO A 199 10.33 10.30 -11.13
CA PRO A 199 10.72 11.33 -10.17
C PRO A 199 10.27 12.73 -10.60
N ILE A 200 9.71 13.49 -9.65
CA ILE A 200 9.34 14.88 -9.86
C ILE A 200 10.62 15.72 -9.86
N VAL A 201 10.88 16.43 -10.95
CA VAL A 201 12.16 17.12 -11.21
C VAL A 201 12.48 18.13 -10.11
N SER A 202 11.45 18.76 -9.54
CA SER A 202 11.59 19.71 -8.46
C SER A 202 12.32 19.21 -7.22
N PHE A 203 12.29 17.90 -6.93
CA PHE A 203 13.05 17.32 -5.82
C PHE A 203 14.48 16.92 -6.19
N ALA A 204 14.87 16.98 -7.47
CA ALA A 204 16.23 16.69 -7.88
C ALA A 204 17.19 17.78 -7.40
N PRO A 205 18.46 17.46 -7.11
CA PRO A 205 19.49 18.47 -6.86
C PRO A 205 19.70 19.34 -8.11
N CYS A 206 20.00 20.61 -7.90
CA CYS A 206 20.28 21.51 -9.01
C CYS A 206 21.70 21.41 -9.54
N ALA A 207 21.84 21.47 -10.87
CA ALA A 207 23.14 21.47 -11.54
C ALA A 207 23.95 22.76 -11.31
N THR A 208 23.28 23.90 -11.15
CA THR A 208 23.92 25.21 -10.90
C THR A 208 23.56 25.75 -9.53
N ALA A 209 24.50 26.50 -8.95
CA ALA A 209 24.35 27.22 -7.69
C ALA A 209 23.03 28.01 -7.62
N PRO A 210 22.46 28.18 -6.41
CA PRO A 210 21.13 28.74 -6.19
C PRO A 210 21.02 30.18 -6.72
N GLY A 211 20.43 30.33 -7.90
CA GLY A 211 19.87 31.59 -8.39
C GLY A 211 18.41 31.70 -7.95
N GLY A 212 17.98 32.87 -7.49
CA GLY A 212 16.65 33.11 -6.92
C GLY A 212 15.46 33.09 -7.90
N ASP A 213 15.50 32.27 -8.97
CA ASP A 213 14.36 32.14 -9.90
C ASP A 213 13.25 31.27 -9.25
N PRO A 214 12.06 31.83 -8.96
CA PRO A 214 10.93 31.07 -8.40
C PRO A 214 10.43 29.93 -9.31
N ARG A 215 10.74 29.98 -10.60
CA ARG A 215 10.35 28.97 -11.60
C ARG A 215 11.28 27.76 -11.64
N ARG A 216 12.38 27.77 -10.87
CA ARG A 216 13.35 26.66 -10.80
C ARG A 216 12.69 25.39 -10.25
N ASN A 217 12.99 24.27 -10.88
CA ASN A 217 12.45 22.93 -10.58
C ASN A 217 13.54 22.00 -10.09
N CYS A 218 14.24 22.39 -9.03
CA CYS A 218 15.20 21.54 -8.35
C CYS A 218 15.47 22.13 -6.95
N ASP A 219 16.13 21.37 -6.07
CA ASP A 219 16.40 21.67 -4.65
C ASP A 219 15.13 21.92 -3.78
N TRP A 220 13.95 21.55 -4.27
CA TRP A 220 12.77 21.56 -3.41
C TRP A 220 12.80 20.37 -2.47
N GLN A 221 12.21 20.55 -1.29
CA GLN A 221 12.05 19.51 -0.28
C GLN A 221 10.56 19.28 -0.02
N PRO A 222 10.13 18.02 0.13
CA PRO A 222 8.76 17.71 0.48
C PRO A 222 8.49 18.14 1.93
N HIS A 223 7.31 18.70 2.19
CA HIS A 223 6.80 18.90 3.55
C HIS A 223 5.68 17.88 3.81
N TYR A 224 4.44 18.35 3.94
CA TYR A 224 3.29 17.50 4.20
C TYR A 224 2.12 17.86 3.29
N VAL A 225 1.16 16.94 3.26
CA VAL A 225 -0.15 17.14 2.64
C VAL A 225 -1.07 17.87 3.64
N GLY A 226 -1.92 18.75 3.13
CA GLY A 226 -3.05 19.34 3.81
C GLY A 226 -4.37 18.96 3.15
N ARG A 227 -5.45 19.21 3.88
CA ARG A 227 -6.82 19.03 3.43
C ARG A 227 -7.61 20.31 3.68
N CYS A 228 -8.53 20.64 2.80
CA CYS A 228 -9.42 21.78 2.94
C CYS A 228 -10.78 21.54 2.29
N THR A 229 -11.74 22.44 2.50
CA THR A 229 -13.02 22.45 1.77
C THR A 229 -12.79 23.08 0.40
N ALA A 230 -13.20 22.40 -0.67
CA ALA A 230 -12.93 22.83 -2.04
C ALA A 230 -13.43 24.28 -2.31
N GLY A 231 -12.63 25.06 -3.03
CA GLY A 231 -12.89 26.47 -3.35
C GLY A 231 -12.75 27.45 -2.19
N ARG A 232 -12.49 27.00 -0.95
CA ARG A 232 -12.24 27.90 0.18
C ARG A 232 -10.81 28.43 0.14
N ARG A 233 -10.65 29.71 0.49
CA ARG A 233 -9.33 30.32 0.59
C ARG A 233 -8.57 29.78 1.81
N VAL A 234 -7.36 29.33 1.58
CA VAL A 234 -6.42 28.78 2.55
C VAL A 234 -5.19 29.69 2.58
N THR A 235 -4.68 30.02 3.77
CA THR A 235 -3.47 30.84 3.93
C THR A 235 -2.44 30.08 4.76
N LEU A 236 -1.22 29.96 4.26
CA LEU A 236 -0.11 29.31 4.95
C LEU A 236 0.82 30.34 5.60
N GLU A 237 1.06 30.18 6.90
CA GLU A 237 2.07 30.91 7.65
C GLU A 237 3.36 30.10 7.76
N VAL A 238 4.50 30.79 7.70
CA VAL A 238 5.82 30.18 7.92
C VAL A 238 6.55 31.00 8.96
N ALA A 239 7.19 30.34 9.93
CA ALA A 239 7.91 31.03 11.01
C ALA A 239 9.04 31.96 10.51
N THR A 240 9.74 31.58 9.44
CA THR A 240 10.89 32.33 8.90
C THR A 240 10.67 32.75 7.43
N PRO A 241 9.69 33.63 7.16
CA PRO A 241 9.18 33.86 5.79
C PRO A 241 10.22 34.46 4.84
N ARG A 242 11.27 35.11 5.37
CA ARG A 242 12.34 35.73 4.55
C ARG A 242 13.33 34.73 3.96
N ARG A 243 13.47 33.54 4.56
CA ARG A 243 14.43 32.52 4.13
C ARG A 243 13.77 31.38 3.37
N ILE A 244 12.47 31.17 3.56
CA ILE A 244 11.74 30.05 2.99
C ILE A 244 10.87 30.51 1.82
N GLU A 245 10.99 29.79 0.72
CA GLU A 245 10.03 29.82 -0.38
C GLU A 245 9.13 28.60 -0.28
N LEU A 246 7.82 28.81 -0.43
CA LEU A 246 6.84 27.74 -0.50
C LEU A 246 6.34 27.59 -1.94
N ARG A 247 5.98 26.37 -2.27
CA ARG A 247 5.16 26.03 -3.43
C ARG A 247 4.07 25.10 -2.96
N VAL A 248 2.85 25.37 -3.41
CA VAL A 248 1.68 24.56 -3.11
C VAL A 248 1.25 23.87 -4.38
N CYS A 249 1.05 22.57 -4.29
CA CYS A 249 0.70 21.68 -5.38
C CYS A 249 -0.70 21.12 -5.12
N ALA A 250 -1.52 20.95 -6.16
CA ALA A 250 -2.81 20.28 -6.00
C ALA A 250 -2.61 18.77 -5.76
N GLY A 251 -3.30 18.19 -4.77
CA GLY A 251 -3.29 16.76 -4.48
C GLY A 251 -2.27 16.38 -3.40
N VAL A 252 -1.82 15.12 -3.43
CA VAL A 252 -0.85 14.58 -2.45
C VAL A 252 0.59 14.52 -3.00
N TYR A 253 0.77 14.87 -4.28
CA TYR A 253 2.03 14.82 -5.00
C TYR A 253 2.68 16.20 -5.08
N GLY A 254 4.01 16.23 -5.07
CA GLY A 254 4.76 17.45 -5.36
C GLY A 254 4.63 17.87 -6.82
N CYS A 255 5.29 18.96 -7.19
CA CYS A 255 5.11 19.51 -8.52
C CYS A 255 6.25 20.32 -9.08
N ASP A 256 6.35 20.23 -10.40
CA ASP A 256 7.14 21.14 -11.20
C ASP A 256 6.41 22.47 -11.43
N SER A 257 7.19 23.51 -11.70
CA SER A 257 6.68 24.82 -12.04
C SER A 257 5.84 24.73 -13.31
N ALA A 258 4.84 25.62 -13.42
CA ALA A 258 3.95 25.67 -14.59
C ALA A 258 4.68 25.87 -15.93
N ALA A 259 5.94 26.31 -15.91
CA ALA A 259 6.79 26.46 -17.10
C ALA A 259 7.53 25.17 -17.49
N SER A 260 7.43 24.09 -16.70
CA SER A 260 8.10 22.82 -16.97
C SER A 260 7.44 22.10 -18.15
N PRO A 261 8.17 21.71 -19.20
CA PRO A 261 7.62 20.93 -20.32
C PRO A 261 7.05 19.57 -19.85
N ARG A 262 7.52 19.04 -18.70
CA ARG A 262 7.00 17.80 -18.11
C ARG A 262 5.63 17.93 -17.44
N THR A 263 5.07 19.13 -17.29
CA THR A 263 3.62 19.25 -16.98
C THR A 263 2.75 18.56 -18.04
N GLN A 264 3.30 18.26 -19.23
CA GLN A 264 2.62 17.48 -20.28
C GLN A 264 2.72 15.95 -20.12
N LEU A 265 3.61 15.40 -19.28
CA LEU A 265 3.64 13.94 -19.00
C LEU A 265 2.39 13.50 -18.23
N ALA A 266 1.75 14.41 -17.51
CA ALA A 266 0.41 14.18 -16.96
C ALA A 266 -0.69 14.11 -18.04
N GLY A 267 -0.37 14.26 -19.33
CA GLY A 267 -1.36 14.33 -20.41
C GLY A 267 -2.40 15.44 -20.20
N PRO A 268 -3.51 15.44 -20.96
CA PRO A 268 -4.73 16.19 -20.60
C PRO A 268 -5.44 15.61 -19.36
N ASN A 269 -4.82 14.65 -18.67
CA ASN A 269 -5.35 13.99 -17.48
C ASN A 269 -5.20 14.92 -16.23
N PRO A 270 -6.04 14.71 -15.20
CA PRO A 270 -6.65 15.76 -14.38
C PRO A 270 -5.82 16.29 -13.19
N PRO A 271 -6.29 17.40 -12.58
CA PRO A 271 -5.78 17.99 -11.33
C PRO A 271 -5.89 17.12 -10.06
N PHE A 272 -6.36 15.87 -10.14
CA PHE A 272 -6.50 14.99 -8.96
C PHE A 272 -5.15 14.51 -8.43
N TYR A 273 -4.22 14.25 -9.35
CA TYR A 273 -2.86 13.74 -9.07
C TYR A 273 -1.79 14.72 -9.47
N ALA A 274 -2.06 15.50 -10.51
CA ALA A 274 -1.12 16.47 -11.01
C ALA A 274 -0.97 17.55 -9.96
N GLY A 275 0.21 17.55 -9.34
CA GLY A 275 0.69 18.58 -8.43
C GLY A 275 0.64 20.00 -9.00
N GLY A 276 -0.04 20.31 -10.09
CA GLY A 276 -0.13 21.64 -10.70
C GLY A 276 -0.04 22.76 -9.67
N VAL A 277 0.94 23.64 -9.87
CA VAL A 277 1.22 24.72 -8.94
C VAL A 277 -0.06 25.50 -8.73
N ILE A 278 -0.53 25.55 -7.49
CA ILE A 278 -1.66 26.37 -7.13
C ILE A 278 -1.15 27.82 -7.11
N PRO A 279 -1.71 28.71 -7.94
CA PRO A 279 -1.35 30.12 -7.87
C PRO A 279 -1.64 30.62 -6.46
N HIS A 280 -0.63 31.14 -5.79
CA HIS A 280 -0.79 31.83 -4.53
C HIS A 280 -0.36 33.29 -4.68
N ASP A 281 -1.00 34.17 -3.94
CA ASP A 281 -0.55 35.56 -3.85
C ASP A 281 0.75 35.67 -3.04
N GLY A 282 1.29 36.89 -2.94
CA GLY A 282 2.47 37.19 -2.12
C GLY A 282 2.29 36.82 -0.63
N ASP A 283 1.04 36.67 -0.19
CA ASP A 283 0.66 36.30 1.18
C ASP A 283 0.48 34.78 1.34
N ARG A 284 0.83 33.98 0.33
CA ARG A 284 0.76 32.50 0.36
C ARG A 284 -0.67 32.01 0.59
N SER A 285 -1.64 32.78 0.09
CA SER A 285 -3.04 32.42 0.10
C SER A 285 -3.45 31.86 -1.25
N PHE A 286 -4.22 30.79 -1.24
CA PHE A 286 -4.69 30.09 -2.43
C PHE A 286 -6.09 29.53 -2.21
N ASP A 287 -6.80 29.23 -3.29
CA ASP A 287 -8.10 28.57 -3.20
C ASP A 287 -7.90 27.06 -3.17
N CYS A 288 -8.55 26.40 -2.21
CA CYS A 288 -8.50 24.97 -2.02
C CYS A 288 -8.91 24.25 -3.31
N PRO A 289 -8.13 23.29 -3.82
CA PRO A 289 -8.47 22.57 -5.03
C PRO A 289 -9.74 21.72 -4.82
N ASN A 290 -10.46 21.44 -5.90
CA ASN A 290 -11.60 20.51 -5.86
C ASN A 290 -11.15 19.14 -6.39
N ASN A 291 -10.39 18.42 -5.58
CA ASN A 291 -9.73 17.18 -5.99
C ASN A 291 -9.76 16.05 -4.96
N GLY A 292 -10.45 16.25 -3.85
CA GLY A 292 -10.66 15.24 -2.82
C GLY A 292 -12.08 14.65 -2.84
N PRO A 293 -12.39 13.71 -1.94
CA PRO A 293 -13.72 13.18 -1.73
C PRO A 293 -14.76 14.25 -1.40
N ALA A 294 -16.03 13.94 -1.63
CA ALA A 294 -17.09 14.56 -0.87
C ALA A 294 -17.10 13.98 0.55
N VAL A 295 -16.95 14.81 1.58
CA VAL A 295 -17.08 14.40 2.99
C VAL A 295 -18.27 15.14 3.58
N GLU A 296 -19.25 14.39 4.10
CA GLU A 296 -20.50 14.94 4.64
C GLU A 296 -21.24 15.83 3.62
N GLY A 297 -21.22 15.44 2.34
CA GLY A 297 -21.82 16.19 1.24
C GLY A 297 -21.05 17.44 0.81
N GLN A 298 -19.90 17.73 1.42
CA GLN A 298 -19.04 18.86 1.04
C GLN A 298 -17.86 18.38 0.21
N ALA A 299 -17.65 19.01 -0.95
CA ALA A 299 -16.45 18.78 -1.75
C ALA A 299 -15.19 19.16 -0.97
N THR A 300 -14.22 18.26 -0.91
CA THR A 300 -12.92 18.51 -0.25
C THR A 300 -11.80 18.61 -1.28
N GLY A 301 -10.69 19.18 -0.83
CA GLY A 301 -9.45 19.29 -1.58
C GLY A 301 -8.26 18.82 -0.77
N TYR A 302 -7.29 18.26 -1.46
CA TYR A 302 -5.96 17.96 -0.94
C TYR A 302 -4.94 18.87 -1.61
N PHE A 303 -3.95 19.32 -0.84
CA PHE A 303 -2.82 20.09 -1.35
C PHE A 303 -1.52 19.61 -0.72
N ALA A 304 -0.44 19.63 -1.49
CA ALA A 304 0.89 19.28 -1.04
C ALA A 304 1.74 20.54 -0.93
N VAL A 305 2.46 20.69 0.18
CA VAL A 305 3.37 21.81 0.38
C VAL A 305 4.79 21.32 0.23
N MET A 306 5.56 22.03 -0.58
CA MET A 306 6.99 21.86 -0.71
C MET A 306 7.68 23.20 -0.47
N TYR A 307 8.93 23.12 -0.04
CA TYR A 307 9.69 24.29 0.36
C TYR A 307 11.12 24.22 -0.12
N ARG A 308 11.78 25.37 -0.09
CA ARG A 308 13.23 25.47 -0.23
C ARG A 308 13.76 26.70 0.47
N ALA A 309 15.07 26.73 0.68
CA ALA A 309 15.74 27.94 1.13
C ALA A 309 15.98 28.88 -0.06
N ARG A 310 15.67 30.17 0.11
CA ARG A 310 15.96 31.21 -0.88
C ARG A 310 17.45 31.45 -1.07
N ASP A 311 18.24 31.23 -0.02
CA ASP A 311 19.70 31.36 -0.02
C ASP A 311 20.41 30.04 -0.44
N GLY A 312 19.63 28.99 -0.74
CA GLY A 312 20.11 27.65 -1.07
C GLY A 312 20.87 26.93 0.04
N ARG A 313 20.83 27.44 1.28
CA ARG A 313 21.37 26.72 2.44
C ARG A 313 20.37 25.68 2.92
N ALA A 314 20.83 24.57 3.48
CA ALA A 314 19.93 23.64 4.13
C ALA A 314 19.16 24.37 5.26
N LEU A 315 17.85 24.17 5.32
CA LEU A 315 17.01 24.71 6.39
C LEU A 315 17.08 23.75 7.59
N ASP A 316 17.18 24.32 8.78
CA ASP A 316 16.98 23.56 10.01
C ASP A 316 15.48 23.20 10.11
N PRO A 317 15.11 21.95 10.43
CA PRO A 317 13.71 21.58 10.72
C PRO A 317 13.00 22.52 11.69
N ALA A 318 13.71 23.14 12.64
CA ALA A 318 13.14 24.12 13.57
C ALA A 318 12.76 25.45 12.89
N GLU A 319 13.45 25.84 11.82
CA GLU A 319 13.11 27.02 11.01
C GLU A 319 11.88 26.77 10.11
N LEU A 320 11.61 25.49 9.83
CA LEU A 320 10.54 24.99 9.00
C LEU A 320 9.27 24.71 9.83
N ALA A 321 8.69 25.76 10.40
CA ALA A 321 7.36 25.69 10.96
C ALA A 321 6.36 26.33 9.98
N VAL A 322 5.69 25.48 9.19
CA VAL A 322 4.58 25.87 8.33
C VAL A 322 3.26 25.53 9.04
N ARG A 323 2.34 26.49 9.13
CA ARG A 323 1.03 26.34 9.80
C ARG A 323 -0.08 26.93 8.95
N LEU A 324 -1.31 26.46 9.15
CA LEU A 324 -2.49 27.15 8.63
C LEU A 324 -2.74 28.41 9.46
N ARG A 325 -2.86 29.54 8.78
CA ARG A 325 -3.53 30.72 9.33
C ARG A 325 -5.02 30.51 9.20
N GLU A 326 -5.79 30.91 10.21
CA GLU A 326 -7.25 30.78 10.27
C GLU A 326 -7.91 30.86 8.88
N VAL A 327 -8.63 29.80 8.53
CA VAL A 327 -9.49 29.81 7.35
C VAL A 327 -10.65 30.72 7.68
N ALA A 328 -10.83 31.79 6.89
CA ALA A 328 -11.92 32.74 7.09
C ALA A 328 -13.22 31.97 7.35
N ALA A 329 -13.83 32.21 8.52
CA ALA A 329 -15.01 31.47 8.95
C ALA A 329 -16.08 31.54 7.85
N PRO A 330 -16.70 30.41 7.48
CA PRO A 330 -17.65 30.39 6.39
C PRO A 330 -18.84 31.27 6.77
N SER A 331 -19.26 32.12 5.85
CA SER A 331 -20.34 33.09 6.05
C SER A 331 -21.73 32.47 6.30
N ALA A 332 -21.84 31.14 6.37
CA ALA A 332 -23.11 30.41 6.41
C ALA A 332 -23.08 29.11 7.26
N GLY A 333 -22.39 29.11 8.41
CA GLY A 333 -22.59 28.08 9.45
C GLY A 333 -22.06 26.66 9.17
N GLY A 334 -21.34 26.43 8.08
CA GLY A 334 -20.59 25.19 7.90
C GLY A 334 -19.35 25.15 8.81
N THR A 335 -18.91 23.99 9.27
CA THR A 335 -17.58 23.84 9.86
C THR A 335 -16.56 23.85 8.72
N ALA A 336 -15.71 24.89 8.64
CA ALA A 336 -14.64 24.89 7.66
C ALA A 336 -13.65 23.77 7.97
N LEU A 337 -13.63 22.76 7.11
CA LEU A 337 -12.64 21.70 7.17
C LEU A 337 -11.35 22.24 6.56
N ALA A 338 -10.34 22.48 7.39
CA ALA A 338 -8.98 22.75 6.96
C ALA A 338 -7.99 22.21 7.99
N ALA A 339 -7.08 21.35 7.51
CA ALA A 339 -6.06 20.70 8.34
C ALA A 339 -4.72 20.69 7.61
N TYR A 340 -3.67 21.08 8.32
CA TYR A 340 -2.30 21.05 7.82
C TYR A 340 -1.31 21.00 9.00
N PRO A 341 -0.44 19.98 9.06
CA PRO A 341 -0.49 18.79 8.21
C PRO A 341 -1.81 18.01 8.42
N ALA A 342 -2.31 17.37 7.36
CA ALA A 342 -3.41 16.43 7.47
C ALA A 342 -2.87 15.05 7.90
N THR A 343 -3.64 14.37 8.76
CA THR A 343 -3.34 13.00 9.22
C THR A 343 -3.59 11.98 8.11
N GLU A 344 -2.99 10.80 8.22
CA GLU A 344 -3.22 9.69 7.29
C GLU A 344 -4.70 9.29 7.22
N ALA A 345 -5.42 9.34 8.34
CA ALA A 345 -6.85 9.05 8.39
C ALA A 345 -7.69 10.05 7.58
N GLU A 346 -7.29 11.32 7.55
CA GLU A 346 -7.99 12.39 6.82
C GLU A 346 -7.71 12.40 5.32
N VAL A 347 -6.55 11.89 4.90
CA VAL A 347 -6.13 11.82 3.49
C VAL A 347 -6.62 10.52 2.84
N PHE A 348 -6.46 9.37 3.49
CA PHE A 348 -6.81 8.06 2.93
C PHE A 348 -8.18 7.61 3.42
N THR A 349 -9.24 8.10 2.77
CA THR A 349 -10.62 7.90 3.23
C THR A 349 -11.37 6.81 2.48
N TYR A 350 -10.92 6.45 1.28
CA TYR A 350 -11.59 5.44 0.45
C TYR A 350 -11.06 4.05 0.77
N ARG A 351 -11.91 3.21 1.36
CA ARG A 351 -11.56 1.81 1.59
C ARG A 351 -11.48 1.10 0.25
N GLU A 352 -10.32 0.59 -0.15
CA GLU A 352 -10.18 -0.21 -1.36
C GLU A 352 -10.68 -1.63 -1.09
N GLY A 353 -10.09 -2.30 -0.10
CA GLY A 353 -10.36 -3.72 0.13
C GLY A 353 -9.51 -4.29 1.26
N SER A 354 -9.64 -5.59 1.48
CA SER A 354 -8.82 -6.32 2.43
C SER A 354 -8.08 -7.46 1.74
N PHE A 355 -6.83 -7.66 2.12
CA PHE A 355 -5.91 -8.67 1.59
C PHE A 355 -5.49 -9.60 2.71
N TYR A 356 -5.42 -10.90 2.42
CA TYR A 356 -5.11 -11.92 3.42
C TYR A 356 -4.67 -13.20 2.76
N GLY A 357 -4.03 -14.06 3.55
CA GLY A 357 -3.43 -15.28 3.04
C GLY A 357 -2.08 -15.57 3.65
N ASN A 358 -1.40 -16.57 3.09
CA ASN A 358 -0.03 -16.93 3.40
C ASN A 358 0.71 -17.39 2.15
N LEU A 359 1.59 -16.52 1.64
CA LEU A 359 2.47 -16.74 0.50
C LEU A 359 3.62 -17.71 0.83
N PHE A 360 3.87 -17.99 2.11
CA PHE A 360 4.99 -18.80 2.56
C PHE A 360 4.65 -20.30 2.68
N VAL A 361 3.39 -20.68 2.42
CA VAL A 361 2.98 -22.08 2.36
C VAL A 361 3.61 -22.74 1.12
N PRO A 362 4.16 -23.97 1.23
CA PRO A 362 4.61 -24.72 0.07
C PRO A 362 3.58 -24.75 -1.04
N MET A 363 3.96 -24.31 -2.23
CA MET A 363 3.11 -24.40 -3.39
C MET A 363 3.04 -25.86 -3.83
N PRO A 364 1.84 -26.44 -4.03
CA PRO A 364 1.74 -27.80 -4.55
C PRO A 364 2.35 -27.83 -5.95
N PRO A 365 3.05 -28.92 -6.33
CA PRO A 365 3.49 -29.08 -7.71
C PRO A 365 2.26 -29.02 -8.64
N PRO A 366 2.41 -28.47 -9.86
CA PRO A 366 1.35 -28.58 -10.86
C PRO A 366 1.01 -30.07 -11.02
N PRO A 367 -0.27 -30.45 -11.13
CA PRO A 367 -0.64 -31.85 -11.35
C PRO A 367 0.11 -32.39 -12.57
N ASP A 368 0.67 -33.61 -12.48
CA ASP A 368 1.42 -34.21 -13.58
C ASP A 368 0.59 -34.18 -14.88
N GLY A 369 1.09 -33.47 -15.90
CA GLY A 369 0.45 -33.34 -17.20
C GLY A 369 -0.69 -32.31 -17.30
N ALA A 370 -0.99 -31.55 -16.24
CA ALA A 370 -1.83 -30.38 -16.38
C ALA A 370 -1.01 -29.26 -17.03
N GLU A 371 -1.22 -29.02 -18.33
CA GLU A 371 -0.94 -27.70 -18.89
C GLU A 371 -1.69 -26.70 -18.00
N ILE A 372 -0.93 -25.74 -17.45
CA ILE A 372 -1.42 -24.73 -16.49
C ILE A 372 -2.54 -23.86 -17.11
N PHE A 373 -2.84 -24.06 -18.39
CA PHE A 373 -4.02 -23.54 -19.08
C PHE A 373 -4.74 -24.68 -19.79
N THR A 374 -5.93 -25.06 -19.30
CA THR A 374 -6.92 -25.63 -20.21
C THR A 374 -8.02 -24.60 -20.43
N PRO A 375 -8.37 -24.27 -21.69
CA PRO A 375 -9.48 -23.39 -22.04
C PRO A 375 -10.87 -23.87 -21.57
N GLU A 376 -10.95 -25.03 -20.91
CA GLU A 376 -12.18 -25.80 -20.70
C GLU A 376 -12.74 -25.73 -19.25
N GLY A 377 -12.41 -24.67 -18.51
CA GLY A 377 -13.37 -24.08 -17.56
C GLY A 377 -13.24 -24.44 -16.08
N ASP A 378 -12.32 -25.30 -15.66
CA ASP A 378 -11.98 -25.49 -14.24
C ASP A 378 -10.55 -25.01 -13.99
N ALA A 379 -10.37 -23.69 -14.06
CA ALA A 379 -9.11 -23.11 -13.70
C ALA A 379 -8.80 -23.39 -12.24
N LYS A 380 -7.80 -24.25 -12.01
CA LYS A 380 -7.19 -24.40 -10.70
C LYS A 380 -6.40 -23.13 -10.44
N ALA A 381 -7.08 -22.23 -9.72
CA ALA A 381 -6.56 -21.00 -9.17
C ALA A 381 -5.18 -21.24 -8.59
N LEU A 382 -4.27 -20.32 -8.86
CA LEU A 382 -3.01 -20.30 -8.17
C LEU A 382 -3.25 -19.82 -6.75
N PHE A 383 -3.19 -20.82 -5.88
CA PHE A 383 -3.09 -20.82 -4.42
C PHE A 383 -4.41 -20.67 -3.65
N ASP A 384 -4.74 -21.72 -2.88
CA ASP A 384 -5.80 -21.74 -1.85
C ASP A 384 -5.47 -20.85 -0.64
N SER A 385 -4.39 -20.09 -0.68
CA SER A 385 -3.88 -19.29 0.44
C SER A 385 -3.68 -17.81 0.12
N GLN A 386 -4.21 -17.30 -1.00
CA GLN A 386 -4.10 -15.88 -1.35
C GLN A 386 -5.48 -15.31 -1.67
N PHE A 387 -5.88 -14.28 -0.97
CA PHE A 387 -7.23 -13.75 -1.11
C PHE A 387 -7.24 -12.23 -1.00
N ALA A 388 -8.21 -11.65 -1.69
CA ALA A 388 -8.57 -10.27 -1.54
C ALA A 388 -10.10 -10.12 -1.59
N CYS A 389 -10.63 -9.11 -0.94
CA CYS A 389 -11.99 -8.65 -1.12
C CYS A 389 -12.01 -7.13 -1.36
N TYR A 390 -12.96 -6.65 -2.15
CA TYR A 390 -13.19 -5.21 -2.34
C TYR A 390 -14.21 -4.69 -1.35
N SER A 391 -14.07 -3.44 -0.91
CA SER A 391 -15.01 -2.84 0.03
C SER A 391 -16.41 -2.60 -0.56
N ASP A 392 -17.36 -2.27 0.30
CA ASP A 392 -18.75 -1.96 -0.03
C ASP A 392 -18.95 -0.68 -0.85
N VAL A 393 -17.93 0.17 -0.98
CA VAL A 393 -18.01 1.35 -1.86
C VAL A 393 -17.74 1.00 -3.33
N TRP A 394 -17.44 -0.27 -3.63
CA TRP A 394 -17.21 -0.75 -5.00
C TRP A 394 -18.27 -1.77 -5.42
N SER A 395 -18.67 -1.71 -6.68
CA SER A 395 -19.39 -2.81 -7.33
C SER A 395 -18.41 -3.86 -7.85
N ALA A 396 -18.89 -5.07 -8.16
CA ALA A 396 -18.05 -6.11 -8.78
C ALA A 396 -17.39 -5.62 -10.07
N ASP A 397 -18.11 -4.81 -10.86
CA ASP A 397 -17.64 -4.27 -12.13
C ASP A 397 -16.63 -3.12 -11.94
N ASN A 398 -16.76 -2.34 -10.86
CA ASN A 398 -15.94 -1.17 -10.58
C ASN A 398 -14.86 -1.40 -9.54
N ALA A 399 -14.76 -2.60 -8.96
CA ALA A 399 -13.82 -2.90 -7.90
C ALA A 399 -12.38 -2.59 -8.30
N MET A 400 -12.04 -2.71 -9.60
CA MET A 400 -10.71 -2.52 -10.21
C MET A 400 -9.55 -3.28 -9.53
N LEU A 401 -9.82 -3.91 -8.39
CA LEU A 401 -8.97 -4.80 -7.63
C LEU A 401 -8.67 -6.02 -8.47
N SER A 402 -9.64 -6.48 -9.25
CA SER A 402 -9.46 -7.43 -10.34
C SER A 402 -8.45 -6.93 -11.38
N HIS A 403 -8.47 -5.67 -11.79
CA HIS A 403 -7.47 -5.19 -12.75
C HIS A 403 -6.09 -5.07 -12.09
N ARG A 404 -6.04 -4.56 -10.86
CA ARG A 404 -4.82 -4.35 -10.07
C ARG A 404 -4.12 -5.66 -9.70
N LEU A 405 -4.89 -6.68 -9.38
CA LEU A 405 -4.40 -8.03 -9.12
C LEU A 405 -4.34 -8.86 -10.40
N CYS A 406 -4.81 -8.37 -11.56
CA CYS A 406 -5.04 -9.23 -12.73
C CYS A 406 -5.83 -10.46 -12.30
N ALA A 407 -7.03 -10.29 -11.76
CA ALA A 407 -7.91 -11.36 -11.30
C ALA A 407 -9.22 -11.28 -12.09
N GLY A 408 -9.84 -12.41 -12.37
CA GLY A 408 -11.05 -12.47 -13.22
C GLY A 408 -11.37 -13.90 -13.64
N PRO A 409 -12.36 -14.09 -14.53
CA PRO A 409 -12.67 -15.39 -15.08
C PRO A 409 -11.47 -15.89 -15.88
N VAL A 410 -10.93 -17.06 -15.56
CA VAL A 410 -9.65 -17.52 -16.13
C VAL A 410 -9.68 -17.66 -17.66
N ALA A 411 -10.85 -17.87 -18.25
CA ALA A 411 -11.01 -17.88 -19.71
C ALA A 411 -10.71 -16.51 -20.38
N ALA A 412 -10.66 -15.41 -19.63
CA ALA A 412 -10.48 -14.05 -20.14
C ALA A 412 -9.23 -13.34 -19.59
N LEU A 413 -8.44 -14.02 -18.75
CA LEU A 413 -7.27 -13.42 -18.12
C LEU A 413 -5.98 -13.72 -18.90
N PRO A 414 -5.05 -12.74 -19.02
CA PRO A 414 -3.67 -13.01 -19.39
C PRO A 414 -3.03 -14.09 -18.51
N GLU A 415 -2.02 -14.80 -19.03
CA GLU A 415 -1.21 -15.71 -18.21
C GLU A 415 -0.56 -14.94 -17.04
N GLY A 416 -0.50 -15.54 -15.84
CA GLY A 416 0.15 -14.94 -14.66
C GLY A 416 -0.76 -14.15 -13.71
N CYS A 417 -2.04 -14.05 -14.03
CA CYS A 417 -3.08 -13.41 -13.22
C CYS A 417 -3.41 -14.16 -11.90
N PHE A 418 -3.95 -13.45 -10.90
CA PHE A 418 -4.47 -14.00 -9.64
C PHE A 418 -5.63 -14.96 -9.88
N GLY A 419 -5.51 -16.18 -9.31
CA GLY A 419 -6.49 -17.24 -9.48
C GLY A 419 -7.79 -17.04 -8.69
N ASN A 420 -7.74 -16.32 -7.57
CA ASN A 420 -8.90 -16.03 -6.74
C ASN A 420 -9.47 -14.65 -7.08
N PRO A 421 -10.55 -14.54 -7.90
CA PRO A 421 -11.16 -13.26 -8.19
C PRO A 421 -11.67 -12.64 -6.87
N PRO A 422 -11.35 -11.37 -6.58
CA PRO A 422 -11.79 -10.73 -5.36
C PRO A 422 -13.31 -10.62 -5.32
N GLY A 423 -13.90 -11.02 -4.19
CA GLY A 423 -15.32 -10.84 -3.89
C GLY A 423 -15.58 -9.56 -3.10
N ALA A 424 -16.85 -9.24 -2.86
CA ALA A 424 -17.21 -8.16 -1.92
C ALA A 424 -16.82 -8.56 -0.49
N CYS A 425 -16.26 -7.63 0.28
CA CYS A 425 -16.15 -7.78 1.72
C CYS A 425 -17.57 -7.67 2.30
N ASP A 426 -18.07 -8.69 3.00
CA ASP A 426 -19.45 -8.74 3.49
C ASP A 426 -19.53 -8.20 4.94
N PRO A 427 -20.06 -6.97 5.16
CA PRO A 427 -20.19 -6.44 6.51
C PRO A 427 -21.29 -7.14 7.33
N THR A 428 -22.24 -7.84 6.68
CA THR A 428 -23.42 -8.44 7.35
C THR A 428 -23.14 -9.80 7.98
N VAL A 429 -22.02 -10.44 7.65
CA VAL A 429 -21.63 -11.74 8.21
C VAL A 429 -21.03 -11.60 9.63
N ALA A 430 -20.76 -10.38 10.09
CA ALA A 430 -20.21 -10.11 11.42
C ALA A 430 -21.12 -10.57 12.59
N ALA A 431 -22.41 -10.81 12.33
CA ALA A 431 -23.32 -11.35 13.33
C ALA A 431 -24.47 -12.15 12.70
N ALA A 432 -24.17 -13.32 12.13
CA ALA A 432 -25.18 -14.37 12.06
C ALA A 432 -25.08 -15.23 13.34
N PRO A 433 -25.81 -14.92 14.43
CA PRO A 433 -26.20 -15.98 15.34
C PRO A 433 -27.08 -16.95 14.52
N ARG A 434 -26.88 -18.25 14.73
CA ARG A 434 -27.78 -19.31 14.23
C ARG A 434 -29.21 -18.97 14.66
N ALA A 435 -30.00 -18.34 13.80
CA ALA A 435 -31.41 -18.11 14.01
C ALA A 435 -32.19 -18.69 12.84
N CYS A 436 -32.57 -19.96 12.97
CA CYS A 436 -33.77 -20.45 12.32
C CYS A 436 -34.93 -19.62 12.88
N VAL A 437 -35.51 -18.72 12.08
CA VAL A 437 -36.80 -18.13 12.44
C VAL A 437 -37.83 -19.24 12.28
N ALA A 438 -38.44 -19.66 13.39
CA ALA A 438 -39.50 -20.66 13.39
C ALA A 438 -40.64 -20.23 12.47
N GLY A 439 -40.92 -21.03 11.42
CA GLY A 439 -42.16 -20.91 10.64
C GLY A 439 -42.04 -20.56 9.16
N ARG A 440 -40.85 -20.50 8.54
CA ARG A 440 -40.73 -20.44 7.06
C ARG A 440 -39.83 -21.55 6.51
N PRO A 441 -40.23 -22.25 5.43
CA PRO A 441 -39.36 -23.21 4.75
C PRO A 441 -38.22 -22.47 4.06
N CYS A 442 -36.99 -22.96 4.25
CA CYS A 442 -35.80 -22.45 3.60
C CYS A 442 -35.97 -22.51 2.08
N LEU A 443 -35.82 -21.37 1.41
CA LEU A 443 -35.50 -21.38 -0.02
C LEU A 443 -34.11 -22.04 -0.18
N PRO A 444 -33.90 -22.86 -1.23
CA PRO A 444 -32.68 -23.64 -1.36
C PRO A 444 -31.44 -22.73 -1.45
N ALA A 445 -30.44 -23.09 -0.66
CA ALA A 445 -29.12 -22.49 -0.56
C ALA A 445 -28.29 -22.71 -1.84
N ALA A 446 -28.69 -22.10 -2.95
CA ALA A 446 -27.91 -22.06 -4.19
C ALA A 446 -27.18 -20.72 -4.41
N ALA A 447 -27.04 -19.90 -3.35
CA ALA A 447 -25.99 -18.91 -3.35
C ALA A 447 -24.66 -19.64 -3.18
N ARG A 448 -23.98 -19.93 -4.29
CA ARG A 448 -22.57 -20.35 -4.32
C ARG A 448 -21.82 -19.44 -3.34
N THR A 449 -21.34 -20.01 -2.24
CA THR A 449 -20.40 -19.33 -1.34
C THR A 449 -19.16 -19.01 -2.15
N VAL A 450 -19.01 -17.75 -2.55
CA VAL A 450 -17.78 -17.25 -3.16
C VAL A 450 -16.66 -17.41 -2.11
N PRO A 451 -15.51 -18.01 -2.43
CA PRO A 451 -14.38 -18.06 -1.53
C PRO A 451 -13.98 -16.65 -1.08
N GLY A 452 -13.79 -16.47 0.23
CA GLY A 452 -13.15 -15.27 0.77
C GLY A 452 -14.05 -14.21 1.41
N GLN A 453 -14.96 -14.60 2.31
CA GLN A 453 -15.81 -13.64 3.03
C GLN A 453 -15.04 -12.99 4.19
N CYS A 454 -14.99 -11.66 4.21
CA CYS A 454 -14.45 -10.87 5.33
C CYS A 454 -15.56 -10.10 6.03
N SER A 455 -15.74 -10.34 7.34
CA SER A 455 -16.66 -9.57 8.17
C SER A 455 -15.96 -8.35 8.75
N VAL A 456 -16.48 -7.15 8.49
CA VAL A 456 -16.00 -5.91 9.10
C VAL A 456 -16.48 -5.87 10.55
N GLY A 457 -15.59 -5.64 11.52
CA GLY A 457 -16.02 -5.37 12.90
C GLY A 457 -16.99 -4.18 12.95
N SER A 458 -17.96 -4.22 13.86
CA SER A 458 -18.97 -3.15 14.01
C SER A 458 -18.41 -1.82 14.51
N ASP A 459 -17.16 -1.83 14.98
CA ASP A 459 -16.43 -0.63 15.33
C ASP A 459 -15.60 -0.20 14.12
N ARG A 460 -15.37 1.10 13.94
CA ARG A 460 -14.53 1.65 12.86
C ARG A 460 -13.05 1.21 12.96
N SER A 461 -12.72 0.20 13.76
CA SER A 461 -11.41 -0.45 13.89
C SER A 461 -11.15 -1.45 12.75
N THR A 462 -10.44 -0.94 11.75
CA THR A 462 -9.31 -1.49 10.97
C THR A 462 -9.10 -2.98 10.65
N ALA A 463 -9.69 -3.96 11.33
CA ALA A 463 -9.48 -5.39 11.03
C ALA A 463 -10.79 -6.09 10.65
N ALA A 464 -10.88 -6.53 9.39
CA ALA A 464 -11.90 -7.49 9.02
C ALA A 464 -11.52 -8.88 9.58
N VAL A 465 -12.47 -9.76 9.88
CA VAL A 465 -12.18 -11.18 10.09
C VAL A 465 -12.48 -11.90 8.79
N CYS A 466 -11.45 -12.39 8.11
CA CYS A 466 -11.58 -13.06 6.83
C CYS A 466 -11.64 -14.57 7.01
N ARG A 467 -12.76 -15.17 6.63
CA ARG A 467 -12.92 -16.62 6.59
C ARG A 467 -12.93 -17.08 5.15
N SER A 468 -11.93 -17.88 4.79
CA SER A 468 -12.03 -18.70 3.59
C SER A 468 -12.75 -20.00 3.96
N ARG A 469 -13.94 -20.22 3.41
CA ARG A 469 -14.39 -21.60 3.18
C ARG A 469 -13.66 -22.05 1.91
N ILE A 470 -12.45 -22.57 2.05
CA ILE A 470 -11.92 -23.44 0.99
C ILE A 470 -12.92 -24.59 0.94
N GLY A 471 -13.77 -24.56 -0.10
CA GLY A 471 -14.84 -25.52 -0.28
C GLY A 471 -14.28 -26.93 -0.31
N SER A 472 -15.16 -27.90 -0.08
CA SER A 472 -14.98 -29.35 -0.10
C SER A 472 -14.38 -29.97 -1.38
N ALA A 473 -13.65 -29.21 -2.19
CA ALA A 473 -12.97 -29.64 -3.41
C ALA A 473 -11.51 -30.08 -3.18
N LEU A 474 -10.94 -29.85 -1.99
CA LEU A 474 -9.73 -30.56 -1.59
C LEU A 474 -10.08 -32.05 -1.43
N PRO A 475 -9.22 -32.98 -1.90
CA PRO A 475 -9.45 -34.40 -1.71
C PRO A 475 -9.70 -34.69 -0.23
N ALA A 476 -10.68 -35.55 0.08
CA ALA A 476 -11.17 -35.85 1.43
C ALA A 476 -10.10 -36.33 2.44
N THR A 477 -8.86 -36.46 2.00
CA THR A 477 -7.67 -36.81 2.78
C THR A 477 -7.00 -35.60 3.44
N LEU A 478 -7.27 -34.37 3.01
CA LEU A 478 -6.86 -33.17 3.73
C LEU A 478 -7.96 -32.79 4.73
N PRO A 479 -7.67 -32.70 6.04
CA PRO A 479 -8.67 -32.29 7.01
C PRO A 479 -9.21 -30.93 6.58
N ALA A 480 -10.54 -30.79 6.51
CA ALA A 480 -11.23 -29.55 6.23
C ALA A 480 -10.91 -28.52 7.34
N ARG A 481 -9.72 -27.92 7.26
CA ARG A 481 -9.36 -26.77 8.06
C ARG A 481 -9.97 -25.57 7.37
N THR A 482 -11.06 -25.05 7.94
CA THR A 482 -11.35 -23.64 7.78
C THR A 482 -10.13 -22.88 8.29
N GLN A 483 -9.30 -22.37 7.38
CA GLN A 483 -8.21 -21.49 7.77
C GLN A 483 -8.85 -20.12 8.03
N ASP A 484 -9.04 -19.82 9.31
CA ASP A 484 -9.40 -18.48 9.75
C ASP A 484 -8.16 -17.61 9.56
N TRP A 485 -8.23 -16.69 8.60
CA TRP A 485 -7.17 -15.72 8.37
C TRP A 485 -7.33 -14.59 9.38
N GLN A 486 -6.48 -14.61 10.40
CA GLN A 486 -6.62 -13.73 11.56
C GLN A 486 -5.99 -12.35 11.36
N TYR A 487 -5.16 -12.18 10.32
CA TYR A 487 -4.37 -10.95 10.14
C TYR A 487 -4.50 -10.35 8.74
N PRO A 488 -5.73 -10.01 8.27
CA PRO A 488 -5.89 -9.26 7.05
C PRO A 488 -5.34 -7.84 7.19
N LEU A 489 -4.91 -7.26 6.08
CA LEU A 489 -4.65 -5.83 5.97
C LEU A 489 -5.69 -5.20 5.04
N THR A 490 -6.26 -4.10 5.49
CA THR A 490 -7.16 -3.27 4.69
C THR A 490 -6.39 -2.11 4.09
N THR A 491 -6.54 -1.87 2.79
CA THR A 491 -5.98 -0.70 2.14
C THR A 491 -7.00 0.43 2.05
N TYR A 492 -6.50 1.66 2.21
CA TYR A 492 -7.24 2.88 1.95
C TYR A 492 -6.49 3.73 0.94
N LEU A 493 -7.24 4.36 0.04
CA LEU A 493 -6.79 5.22 -1.04
C LEU A 493 -7.14 6.68 -0.73
N ASN A 494 -6.41 7.61 -1.34
CA ASN A 494 -6.73 9.02 -1.23
C ASN A 494 -7.90 9.40 -2.16
N HIS A 495 -8.03 8.72 -3.30
CA HIS A 495 -9.08 8.98 -4.28
C HIS A 495 -9.46 7.68 -5.02
N PRO A 496 -10.72 7.44 -5.38
CA PRO A 496 -11.11 6.19 -6.00
C PRO A 496 -10.48 5.97 -7.38
N CYS A 497 -10.14 7.05 -8.09
CA CYS A 497 -9.41 6.97 -9.36
C CYS A 497 -7.98 6.42 -9.23
N ASP A 498 -7.47 6.23 -8.01
CA ASP A 498 -6.11 5.78 -7.78
C ASP A 498 -5.86 4.40 -8.41
N LEU A 499 -6.90 3.59 -8.56
CA LEU A 499 -6.83 2.23 -9.13
C LEU A 499 -6.88 2.16 -10.65
N PHE A 500 -7.15 3.27 -11.34
CA PHE A 500 -7.43 3.25 -12.78
C PHE A 500 -6.22 3.70 -13.60
N ALA A 501 -5.84 2.95 -14.63
CA ALA A 501 -4.73 3.34 -15.50
C ALA A 501 -4.85 4.78 -16.04
N ASP A 502 -6.08 5.24 -16.32
CA ASP A 502 -6.36 6.60 -16.79
C ASP A 502 -7.65 7.19 -16.21
N ARG A 503 -7.77 8.53 -16.27
CA ARG A 503 -8.93 9.27 -15.76
C ARG A 503 -10.21 8.93 -16.50
N GLU A 504 -10.19 8.84 -17.82
CA GLU A 504 -11.41 8.69 -18.60
C GLU A 504 -12.09 7.38 -18.21
N THR A 505 -11.29 6.32 -18.10
CA THR A 505 -11.72 5.03 -17.56
C THR A 505 -12.21 5.20 -16.12
N CYS A 506 -11.51 5.91 -15.25
CA CYS A 506 -12.03 6.17 -13.91
C CYS A 506 -13.41 6.86 -13.93
N LEU A 507 -13.54 8.00 -14.60
CA LEU A 507 -14.76 8.79 -14.62
C LEU A 507 -15.93 8.05 -15.27
N ARG A 508 -15.67 7.24 -16.30
CA ARG A 508 -16.68 6.36 -16.90
C ARG A 508 -17.20 5.34 -15.88
N ASN A 509 -16.33 4.80 -15.03
CA ASN A 509 -16.70 3.80 -14.02
C ASN A 509 -17.23 4.43 -12.71
N LEU A 510 -16.90 5.70 -12.43
CA LEU A 510 -17.46 6.48 -11.31
C LEU A 510 -18.79 7.17 -11.65
N ALA A 511 -19.29 7.06 -12.89
CA ALA A 511 -20.42 7.83 -13.39
C ALA A 511 -21.77 7.45 -12.76
N GLU A 512 -21.84 6.39 -11.95
CA GLU A 512 -22.87 6.31 -10.91
C GLU A 512 -22.34 7.06 -9.68
N PRO A 513 -22.83 8.27 -9.35
CA PRO A 513 -22.47 8.88 -8.09
C PRO A 513 -22.76 7.84 -7.00
N PRO A 514 -21.80 7.53 -6.10
CA PRO A 514 -22.10 6.66 -4.97
C PRO A 514 -23.38 7.18 -4.35
N PRO A 515 -24.39 6.31 -4.09
CA PRO A 515 -25.72 6.75 -3.73
C PRO A 515 -25.59 7.84 -2.68
N GLY A 516 -26.06 9.03 -3.05
CA GLY A 516 -26.06 10.18 -2.14
C GLY A 516 -26.64 9.73 -0.79
N PRO A 517 -26.26 10.38 0.32
CA PRO A 517 -26.62 9.93 1.65
C PRO A 517 -28.10 9.53 1.68
N ILE A 518 -28.35 8.27 2.08
CA ILE A 518 -29.71 7.79 2.34
C ILE A 518 -30.30 8.81 3.33
N PRO A 519 -31.45 9.44 3.00
CA PRO A 519 -32.02 10.54 3.76
C PRO A 519 -32.32 10.20 5.22
#